data_AF-A0AAD3SGG7-F1
#
_entry.id   AF-A0AAD3SGG7-F1
#
_cell.length_a   1.000
_cell.length_b   1.000
_cell.length_c   1.000
_cell.angle_alpha   90.00
_cell.angle_beta   90.00
_cell.angle_gamma   90.00
#
_symmetry.space_group_name_H-M   'P 1'
#
loop_
_entity.id
_entity.type
_entity.pdbx_description
1 polymer ?
#
loop_
_entity_poly.entity_id
_entity_poly.type
_entity_poly.pdbx_seq_one_letter_code
_entity_poly.pdbx_strand_id
1 'polypeptide(L)'
;MKNCILISSDNGVMIKTWLNSNESIPSELHFDHIIMINVLNPIIPDQTYCPYNHCEARAPRVKLSNVSFKKIRGTSSAPVAVKLICSSGMPCEKVELMDIDLTYAGK
;
A
#
# COMPACT_ATOMS: atom_id res chain seq x y z
N MET A 1 -9.65 1.29 7.81
CA MET A 1 -10.74 1.30 6.79
C MET A 1 -11.36 -0.08 6.73
N LYS A 2 -12.69 -0.21 6.78
CA LYS A 2 -13.35 -1.52 6.77
C LYS A 2 -14.63 -1.53 5.92
N ASN A 3 -15.04 -2.70 5.42
CA ASN A 3 -16.35 -2.96 4.78
C ASN A 3 -16.65 -2.01 3.61
N CYS A 4 -15.76 -1.98 2.62
CA CYS A 4 -15.87 -1.04 1.50
C CYS A 4 -15.68 -1.76 0.15
N ILE A 5 -16.23 -1.15 -0.90
CA ILE A 5 -16.07 -1.61 -2.29
C ILE A 5 -15.36 -0.52 -3.07
N LEU A 6 -14.27 -0.87 -3.76
CA LEU A 6 -13.51 0.02 -4.65
C LEU A 6 -13.65 -0.50 -6.08
N ILE A 7 -14.13 0.36 -6.99
CA ILE A 7 -14.52 -0.03 -8.35
C ILE A 7 -13.78 0.85 -9.35
N SER A 8 -13.11 0.23 -10.32
CA SER A 8 -12.43 0.89 -11.45
C SER A 8 -11.56 2.08 -11.03
N SER A 9 -10.86 1.95 -9.90
CA SER A 9 -9.97 2.97 -9.38
C SER A 9 -8.50 2.67 -9.73
N ASP A 10 -7.70 3.72 -9.84
CA ASP A 10 -6.26 3.56 -10.03
C ASP A 10 -5.59 2.90 -8.81
N ASN A 11 -6.10 3.17 -7.61
CA ASN A 11 -5.50 2.68 -6.37
C ASN A 11 -6.58 2.08 -5.46
N GLY A 12 -6.22 0.98 -4.80
CA GLY A 12 -6.99 0.37 -3.74
C GLY A 12 -6.59 0.98 -2.40
N VAL A 13 -5.86 0.21 -1.59
CA VAL A 13 -5.21 0.71 -0.38
C VAL A 13 -3.80 1.18 -0.72
N MET A 14 -3.57 2.50 -0.58
CA MET A 14 -2.26 3.10 -0.81
C MET A 14 -1.83 3.92 0.41
N ILE A 15 -0.64 3.63 0.93
CA ILE A 15 0.01 4.41 1.99
C ILE A 15 1.24 5.06 1.36
N LYS A 16 1.41 6.38 1.50
CA LYS A 16 2.54 7.09 0.88
C LYS A 16 3.35 7.82 1.95
N THR A 17 4.66 7.71 1.91
CA THR A 17 5.57 8.56 2.68
C THR A 17 6.65 9.13 1.77
N TRP A 18 6.98 10.40 1.97
CA TRP A 18 7.93 11.12 1.11
C TRP A 18 9.36 10.58 1.21
N LEU A 19 10.08 10.54 0.07
CA LEU A 19 11.47 10.07 -0.02
C LEU A 19 12.42 10.84 0.93
N ASN A 20 12.14 12.09 1.26
CA ASN A 20 12.94 12.95 2.14
C ASN A 20 12.24 13.28 3.47
N SER A 21 11.32 12.42 3.91
CA SER A 21 10.52 12.63 5.12
C SER A 21 11.37 12.75 6.38
N ASN A 22 10.92 13.64 7.27
CA ASN A 22 11.39 13.69 8.66
C ASN A 22 10.91 12.45 9.42
N GLU A 23 11.49 12.26 10.61
CA GLU A 23 11.17 11.13 11.45
C GLU A 23 9.70 11.11 11.86
N SER A 24 9.05 9.96 11.64
CA SER A 24 7.68 9.70 12.12
C SER A 24 7.44 8.20 12.18
N ILE A 25 6.53 7.77 13.06
CA ILE A 25 6.25 6.34 13.26
C ILE A 25 4.73 6.10 13.21
N PRO A 26 4.10 6.19 12.02
CA PRO A 26 2.71 5.78 11.86
C PRO A 26 2.56 4.31 12.28
N SER A 27 1.55 4.05 13.11
CA SER A 27 1.23 2.72 13.62
C SER A 27 -0.27 2.45 13.57
N GLU A 28 -0.66 1.19 13.77
CA GLU A 28 -2.06 0.74 13.89
C GLU A 28 -2.92 1.02 12.64
N LEU A 29 -2.34 0.78 11.45
CA LEU A 29 -3.05 0.97 10.18
C LEU A 29 -3.70 -0.33 9.73
N HIS A 30 -5.02 -0.43 9.88
CA HIS A 30 -5.76 -1.66 9.60
C HIS A 30 -6.80 -1.49 8.47
N PHE A 31 -6.68 -2.35 7.46
CA PHE A 31 -7.53 -2.45 6.28
C PHE A 31 -8.17 -3.83 6.25
N ASP A 32 -9.49 -3.90 6.21
CA ASP A 32 -10.21 -5.15 6.50
C ASP A 32 -11.53 -5.25 5.69
N HIS A 33 -11.86 -6.42 5.16
CA HIS A 33 -13.08 -6.66 4.38
C HIS A 33 -13.27 -5.63 3.24
N ILE A 34 -12.33 -5.60 2.29
CA ILE A 34 -12.38 -4.69 1.14
C ILE A 34 -12.60 -5.51 -0.13
N ILE A 35 -13.62 -5.15 -0.91
CA ILE A 35 -13.85 -5.72 -2.23
C ILE A 35 -13.26 -4.76 -3.28
N MET A 36 -12.40 -5.27 -4.14
CA MET A 36 -11.81 -4.52 -5.24
C MET A 36 -12.32 -5.06 -6.57
N ILE A 37 -12.76 -4.19 -7.45
CA ILE A 37 -13.26 -4.55 -8.77
C ILE A 37 -12.48 -3.74 -9.79
N ASN A 38 -11.66 -4.41 -10.59
CA ASN A 38 -10.88 -3.79 -11.68
C ASN A 38 -9.95 -2.66 -11.18
N VAL A 39 -9.30 -2.85 -10.03
CA VAL A 39 -8.40 -1.85 -9.42
C VAL A 39 -6.97 -2.01 -9.94
N LEU A 40 -6.34 -0.92 -10.39
CA LEU A 40 -5.01 -0.98 -11.03
C LEU A 40 -3.89 -1.27 -10.03
N ASN A 41 -3.89 -0.60 -8.88
CA ASN A 41 -2.89 -0.75 -7.84
C ASN A 41 -3.54 -1.15 -6.51
N PRO A 42 -3.81 -2.45 -6.28
CA PRO A 42 -4.68 -2.86 -5.18
C PRO A 42 -4.10 -2.55 -3.79
N ILE A 43 -2.85 -2.93 -3.51
CA ILE A 43 -2.21 -2.70 -2.21
C ILE A 43 -0.79 -2.18 -2.40
N ILE A 44 -0.55 -0.91 -2.06
CA ILE A 44 0.77 -0.27 -2.17
C ILE A 44 1.09 0.59 -0.95
N PRO A 45 1.74 0.04 0.09
CA PRO A 45 2.54 0.85 0.99
C PRO A 45 3.85 1.26 0.28
N ASP A 46 3.99 2.56 0.03
CA ASP A 46 5.13 3.19 -0.61
C ASP A 46 5.79 4.22 0.32
N GLN A 47 6.92 3.83 0.91
CA GLN A 47 7.71 4.71 1.76
C GLN A 47 8.69 5.61 0.99
N THR A 48 8.73 5.52 -0.34
CA THR A 48 9.68 6.21 -1.22
C THR A 48 8.98 7.16 -2.19
N TYR A 49 7.80 7.65 -1.82
CA TYR A 49 6.96 8.43 -2.72
C TYR A 49 7.65 9.70 -3.20
N CYS A 50 7.79 9.83 -4.53
CA CYS A 50 8.35 10.99 -5.20
C CYS A 50 7.77 11.14 -6.62
N PRO A 51 6.59 11.77 -6.77
CA PRO A 51 5.85 11.80 -8.04
C PRO A 51 6.49 12.68 -9.12
N TYR A 52 7.32 13.66 -8.73
CA TYR A 52 7.91 14.64 -9.66
C TYR A 52 9.43 14.58 -9.74
N ASN A 53 10.07 13.59 -9.10
CA ASN A 53 11.53 13.46 -9.04
C ASN A 53 12.27 14.70 -8.48
N HIS A 54 11.57 15.64 -7.85
CA HIS A 54 12.13 16.82 -7.16
C HIS A 54 12.40 16.56 -5.68
N CYS A 55 12.54 15.30 -5.28
CA CYS A 55 12.89 14.89 -3.94
C CYS A 55 14.41 14.78 -3.81
N GLU A 56 14.96 15.26 -2.70
CA GLU A 56 16.34 14.95 -2.34
C GLU A 56 16.48 13.45 -2.09
N ALA A 57 17.56 12.86 -2.60
CA ALA A 57 17.89 11.45 -2.43
C ALA A 57 18.40 11.17 -1.00
N ARG A 58 17.53 11.37 -0.01
CA ARG A 58 17.74 11.01 1.39
C ARG A 58 16.94 9.75 1.70
N ALA A 59 17.39 8.95 2.67
CA ALA A 59 16.60 7.82 3.13
C ALA A 59 15.34 8.33 3.88
N PRO A 60 14.13 7.83 3.55
CA PRO A 60 12.91 8.18 4.27
C PRO A 60 13.02 7.78 5.74
N ARG A 61 12.65 8.67 6.65
CA ARG A 61 12.69 8.42 8.10
C ARG A 61 11.32 8.11 8.70
N VAL A 62 10.35 7.77 7.87
CA VAL A 62 9.06 7.26 8.35
C VAL A 62 9.17 5.75 8.58
N LYS A 63 8.76 5.27 9.75
CA LYS A 63 8.63 3.83 10.04
C LYS A 63 7.16 3.44 10.07
N LEU A 64 6.70 2.72 9.05
CA LEU A 64 5.38 2.09 9.09
C LEU A 64 5.45 0.85 9.98
N SER A 65 4.63 0.82 11.03
CA SER A 65 4.60 -0.30 11.97
C SER A 65 3.18 -0.80 12.24
N ASN A 66 3.04 -2.09 12.53
CA ASN A 66 1.76 -2.74 12.82
C ASN A 66 0.65 -2.38 11.81
N VAL A 67 0.91 -2.72 10.55
CA VAL A 67 -0.01 -2.48 9.43
C VAL A 67 -0.63 -3.82 9.03
N SER A 68 -1.95 -3.89 8.91
CA SER A 68 -2.60 -5.12 8.48
C SER A 68 -3.54 -4.92 7.30
N PHE A 69 -3.45 -5.80 6.31
CA PHE A 69 -4.37 -5.93 5.20
C PHE A 69 -5.04 -7.30 5.30
N LYS A 70 -6.34 -7.30 5.58
CA LYS A 70 -7.11 -8.51 5.89
C LYS A 70 -8.32 -8.62 4.98
N LYS A 71 -8.59 -9.82 4.47
CA LYS A 71 -9.83 -10.14 3.73
C LYS A 71 -10.09 -9.16 2.58
N ILE A 72 -9.08 -8.94 1.75
CA ILE A 72 -9.18 -8.08 0.57
C ILE A 72 -9.36 -8.98 -0.64
N ARG A 73 -10.50 -8.84 -1.32
CA ARG A 73 -10.91 -9.79 -2.38
C ARG A 73 -11.38 -9.11 -3.65
N GLY A 74 -11.39 -9.84 -4.76
CA GLY A 74 -11.97 -9.42 -6.03
C GLY A 74 -10.97 -9.40 -7.19
N THR A 75 -10.94 -8.32 -7.98
CA THR A 75 -10.14 -8.26 -9.21
C THR A 75 -9.23 -7.04 -9.33
N SER A 76 -8.06 -7.25 -9.93
CA SER A 76 -7.10 -6.20 -10.31
C SER A 76 -6.98 -6.06 -11.81
N SER A 77 -6.74 -4.83 -12.30
CA SER A 77 -6.44 -4.55 -13.70
C SER A 77 -4.94 -4.57 -14.02
N ALA A 78 -4.07 -4.83 -13.03
CA ALA A 78 -2.65 -5.11 -13.22
C ALA A 78 -2.27 -6.51 -12.67
N PRO A 79 -1.20 -7.13 -13.19
CA PRO A 79 -0.72 -8.42 -12.67
C PRO A 79 -0.22 -8.36 -11.22
N VAL A 80 0.28 -7.19 -10.78
CA VAL A 80 0.84 -7.02 -9.44
C VAL A 80 -0.23 -6.49 -8.49
N ALA A 81 -0.80 -7.38 -7.67
CA ALA A 81 -1.82 -7.01 -6.70
C ALA A 81 -1.26 -6.34 -5.43
N VAL A 82 -0.06 -6.73 -5.00
CA VAL A 82 0.58 -6.22 -3.79
C VAL A 82 2.00 -5.80 -4.10
N LYS A 83 2.33 -4.54 -3.80
CA LYS A 83 3.69 -4.00 -3.95
C LYS A 83 4.10 -3.31 -2.65
N LEU A 84 4.96 -3.97 -1.88
CA LEU A 84 5.48 -3.43 -0.62
C LEU A 84 6.80 -2.69 -0.91
N ILE A 85 6.78 -1.35 -0.84
CA ILE A 85 7.96 -0.51 -1.06
C ILE A 85 8.33 0.12 0.28
N CYS A 86 9.18 -0.55 1.05
CA CYS A 86 9.59 -0.08 2.36
C CYS A 86 10.91 0.72 2.30
N SER A 87 11.07 1.67 3.23
CA SER A 87 12.26 2.52 3.34
C SER A 87 13.47 1.68 3.72
N SER A 88 14.62 1.92 3.10
CA SER A 88 15.89 1.33 3.51
C SER A 88 16.43 1.93 4.82
N GLY A 89 16.06 3.18 5.14
CA GLY A 89 16.48 3.85 6.37
C GLY A 89 15.63 3.49 7.58
N MET A 90 14.33 3.25 7.37
CA MET A 90 13.35 2.85 8.39
C MET A 90 12.38 1.80 7.80
N PRO A 91 12.80 0.53 7.67
CA PRO A 91 11.98 -0.52 7.08
C PRO A 91 10.64 -0.70 7.78
N CYS A 92 9.63 -1.16 7.02
CA CYS A 92 8.35 -1.51 7.60
C CYS A 92 8.50 -2.62 8.66
N GLU A 93 7.73 -2.53 9.73
CA GLU A 93 7.72 -3.53 10.80
C GLU A 93 6.31 -4.07 11.03
N LYS A 94 6.16 -5.39 11.22
CA LYS A 94 4.85 -6.04 11.47
C LYS A 94 3.79 -5.65 10.43
N VAL A 95 4.12 -5.87 9.15
CA VAL A 95 3.15 -5.77 8.05
C VAL A 95 2.53 -7.14 7.84
N GLU A 96 1.22 -7.24 8.06
CA GLU A 96 0.45 -8.48 7.96
C GLU A 96 -0.42 -8.47 6.70
N LEU A 97 -0.32 -9.52 5.88
CA LEU A 97 -1.20 -9.82 4.76
C LEU A 97 -1.96 -11.10 5.09
N MET A 98 -3.28 -11.06 5.19
CA MET A 98 -4.10 -12.22 5.53
C MET A 98 -5.35 -12.26 4.66
N ASP A 99 -5.65 -13.42 4.07
CA ASP A 99 -6.82 -13.62 3.20
C ASP A 99 -6.91 -12.60 2.03
N ILE A 100 -5.78 -12.38 1.34
CA ILE A 100 -5.73 -11.57 0.12
C ILE A 100 -6.05 -12.46 -1.08
N ASP A 101 -7.18 -12.21 -1.73
CA ASP A 101 -7.71 -13.01 -2.84
C ASP A 101 -8.09 -12.10 -4.01
N LEU A 102 -7.06 -11.65 -4.74
CA LEU A 102 -7.21 -10.75 -5.88
C LEU A 102 -6.80 -11.48 -7.16
N THR A 103 -7.74 -11.59 -8.08
CA THR A 103 -7.50 -12.20 -9.40
C THR A 103 -7.20 -11.11 -10.42
N TYR A 104 -6.16 -11.29 -11.22
CA TYR A 104 -5.91 -10.41 -12.36
C TYR A 104 -7.01 -10.59 -13.41
N ALA A 105 -7.75 -9.51 -13.70
CA ALA A 105 -8.89 -9.54 -14.62
C ALA A 105 -8.48 -9.63 -16.10
N GLY A 106 -7.23 -9.32 -16.44
CA GLY A 106 -6.71 -9.46 -17.79
C GLY A 106 -7.24 -8.41 -18.79
N LYS A 107 -6.29 -7.76 -19.46
CA LYS A 107 -6.36 -7.49 -20.90
C LYS A 107 -5.02 -7.86 -21.49
#